data_AF-A0A521Y6R1-F1
#
_entry.id   AF-A0A521Y6R1-F1
#
_cell.length_a   1.000
_cell.length_b   1.000
_cell.length_c   1.000
_cell.angle_alpha   90.00
_cell.angle_beta   90.00
_cell.angle_gamma   90.00
#
_symmetry.space_group_name_H-M   'P 1'
#
loop_
_entity.id
_entity.type
_entity.pdbx_description
1 polymer ?
#
loop_
_entity_poly.entity_id
_entity_poly.type
_entity_poly.pdbx_seq_one_letter_code
_entity_poly.pdbx_strand_id
1 'polypeptide(L)'
;MEIADELVYPYASTPTRIALDVADALARCPAVSRVTLFGSLAAGTHDGWSDIDVMCVTPGRAEAWEAVELLRTAMPLRWYGPFSDLPQPSGR
;
A
#
# COMPACT_ATOMS: atom_id res chain seq x y z
N MET A 1 8.67 11.64 29.96
CA MET A 1 8.03 11.72 28.63
C MET A 1 9.07 11.20 27.66
N GLU A 2 9.01 9.89 27.37
CA GLU A 2 10.01 9.21 26.56
C GLU A 2 9.81 9.57 25.08
N ILE A 3 10.92 9.72 24.36
CA ILE A 3 11.00 9.99 22.91
C ILE A 3 10.17 8.98 22.08
N ALA A 4 9.82 7.82 22.65
CA ALA A 4 8.95 6.81 22.05
C ALA A 4 7.54 7.31 21.71
N ASP A 5 6.96 8.21 22.51
CA ASP A 5 5.60 8.73 22.26
C ASP A 5 5.54 9.75 21.10
N GLU A 6 6.65 10.44 20.81
CA GLU A 6 6.73 11.40 19.70
C GLU A 6 6.90 10.71 18.33
N LEU A 7 7.35 9.44 18.31
CA LEU A 7 7.48 8.64 17.09
C LEU A 7 6.16 7.98 16.63
N VAL A 8 5.09 8.06 17.42
CA VAL A 8 3.79 7.45 17.08
C VAL A 8 3.03 8.27 16.01
N TYR A 9 3.31 9.56 15.92
CA TYR A 9 2.47 10.50 15.16
C TYR A 9 2.65 10.53 13.63
N PRO A 10 3.79 10.17 13.01
CA PRO A 10 3.80 9.90 11.57
C PRO A 10 3.32 8.48 11.24
N TYR A 11 3.46 7.51 12.15
CA TYR A 11 3.19 6.10 11.83
C TYR A 11 1.71 5.73 11.81
N ALA A 12 0.85 6.30 12.67
CA ALA A 12 -0.56 5.91 12.72
C ALA A 12 -1.34 6.33 11.45
N SER A 13 -1.06 7.51 10.89
CA SER A 13 -1.77 8.01 9.70
C SER A 13 -1.09 7.62 8.38
N THR A 14 0.17 7.21 8.40
CA THR A 14 0.94 6.91 7.16
C THR A 14 0.35 5.75 6.37
N PRO A 15 -0.01 4.59 6.96
CA PRO A 15 -0.61 3.49 6.21
C PRO A 15 -1.91 3.87 5.53
N THR A 16 -2.81 4.56 6.26
CA THR A 16 -4.08 5.03 5.71
C THR A 16 -3.86 6.04 4.57
N ARG A 17 -2.94 6.99 4.73
CA ARG A 17 -2.60 7.94 3.67
C ARG A 17 -2.05 7.23 2.43
N ILE A 18 -1.09 6.32 2.58
CA ILE A 18 -0.53 5.57 1.45
C ILE A 18 -1.63 4.74 0.76
N ALA A 19 -2.52 4.10 1.52
CA ALA A 19 -3.64 3.34 0.96
C ALA A 19 -4.58 4.22 0.12
N LEU A 20 -4.87 5.44 0.60
CA LEU A 20 -5.65 6.43 -0.14
C LEU A 20 -4.90 6.92 -1.39
N ASP A 21 -3.60 7.22 -1.30
CA ASP A 21 -2.79 7.65 -2.44
C ASP A 21 -2.74 6.57 -3.55
N VAL A 22 -2.60 5.30 -3.16
CA VAL A 22 -2.66 4.15 -4.09
C VAL A 22 -4.05 4.02 -4.69
N ALA A 23 -5.10 4.12 -3.88
CA ALA A 23 -6.47 3.99 -4.36
C ALA A 23 -6.84 5.11 -5.34
N ASP A 24 -6.43 6.35 -5.04
CA ASP A 24 -6.63 7.52 -5.89
C ASP A 24 -5.82 7.45 -7.18
N ALA A 25 -4.61 6.89 -7.15
CA ALA A 25 -3.85 6.60 -8.36
C ALA A 25 -4.62 5.60 -9.25
N LEU A 26 -5.04 4.46 -8.70
CA LEU A 26 -5.76 3.44 -9.47
C LEU A 26 -7.10 3.95 -9.99
N ALA A 27 -7.84 4.75 -9.21
CA ALA A 27 -9.12 5.33 -9.61
C ALA A 27 -9.02 6.33 -10.77
N ARG A 28 -7.83 6.87 -11.05
CA ARG A 28 -7.57 7.74 -12.21
C ARG A 28 -7.38 6.96 -13.51
N CYS A 29 -7.19 5.65 -13.46
CA CYS A 29 -7.10 4.81 -14.65
C CYS A 29 -8.51 4.64 -15.25
N PRO A 30 -8.76 5.07 -16.50
CA PRO A 30 -10.09 4.93 -17.13
C PRO A 30 -10.58 3.47 -17.21
N ALA A 31 -9.64 2.52 -17.22
CA ALA A 31 -9.95 1.10 -17.30
C ALA A 31 -10.24 0.46 -15.92
N VAL A 32 -10.11 1.20 -14.81
CA VAL A 32 -10.44 0.73 -13.47
C VAL A 32 -11.89 1.11 -13.14
N SER A 33 -12.73 0.10 -12.92
CA SER A 33 -14.16 0.29 -12.59
C SER A 33 -14.45 0.32 -11.09
N ARG A 34 -13.55 -0.22 -10.27
CA ARG A 34 -13.67 -0.27 -8.81
C ARG A 34 -12.29 -0.40 -8.18
N VAL A 35 -12.13 0.20 -7.01
CA VAL A 35 -10.97 0.04 -6.13
C VAL A 35 -11.49 -0.27 -4.72
N THR A 36 -10.83 -1.17 -4.01
CA THR A 36 -11.15 -1.47 -2.61
C THR A 36 -9.89 -1.80 -1.83
N LEU A 37 -9.89 -1.46 -0.54
CA LEU A 37 -8.92 -1.97 0.41
C LEU A 37 -9.36 -3.34 0.92
N PHE A 38 -8.40 -4.18 1.30
CA PHE A 38 -8.62 -5.40 2.06
C PHE A 38 -7.50 -5.60 3.08
N GLY A 39 -7.41 -6.78 3.71
CA GLY A 39 -6.32 -7.09 4.64
C GLY A 39 -6.45 -6.40 6.01
N SER A 40 -5.33 -6.39 6.75
CA SER A 40 -5.29 -5.95 8.16
C SER A 40 -5.57 -4.45 8.32
N LEU A 41 -5.18 -3.62 7.36
CA LEU A 41 -5.47 -2.18 7.37
C LEU A 41 -6.98 -1.94 7.26
N ALA A 42 -7.66 -2.61 6.31
CA ALA A 42 -9.10 -2.49 6.14
C ALA A 42 -9.89 -3.04 7.36
N ALA A 43 -9.34 -4.05 8.05
CA ALA A 43 -9.92 -4.62 9.27
C ALA A 43 -9.62 -3.80 10.55
N GLY A 44 -8.76 -2.78 10.48
CA GLY A 44 -8.34 -2.00 11.66
C GLY A 44 -7.41 -2.77 12.61
N THR A 45 -6.76 -3.84 12.13
CA THR A 45 -5.88 -4.72 12.93
C THR A 45 -4.42 -4.68 12.47
N HIS A 46 -4.03 -3.65 11.71
CA HIS A 46 -2.67 -3.51 11.20
C HIS A 46 -1.68 -3.13 12.30
N ASP A 47 -0.43 -3.55 12.12
CA ASP A 47 0.73 -3.19 12.93
C ASP A 47 1.79 -2.50 12.06
N GLY A 48 2.91 -2.09 12.65
CA GLY A 48 4.01 -1.44 11.93
C GLY A 48 4.73 -2.33 10.90
N TRP A 49 4.34 -3.60 10.79
CA TRP A 49 4.89 -4.59 9.86
C TRP A 49 3.87 -5.04 8.82
N SER A 50 2.66 -4.48 8.86
CA SER A 50 1.59 -4.87 7.97
C SER A 50 1.74 -4.20 6.61
N ASP A 51 1.45 -4.96 5.56
CA ASP A 51 1.34 -4.46 4.20
C ASP A 51 0.05 -3.66 3.99
N ILE A 52 -0.02 -2.97 2.86
CA ILE A 52 -1.23 -2.28 2.39
C ILE A 52 -1.79 -3.07 1.22
N ASP A 53 -2.98 -3.62 1.41
CA ASP A 53 -3.66 -4.47 0.44
C ASP A 53 -4.74 -3.70 -0.32
N VAL A 54 -4.55 -3.56 -1.63
CA VAL A 54 -5.49 -2.87 -2.54
C VAL A 54 -5.84 -3.78 -3.71
N MET A 55 -7.12 -3.84 -4.06
CA MET A 55 -7.62 -4.55 -5.23
C MET A 55 -8.36 -3.58 -6.15
N CYS A 56 -8.17 -3.74 -7.46
CA CYS A 56 -8.95 -3.02 -8.46
C CYS A 56 -9.51 -3.96 -9.53
N VAL A 57 -10.58 -3.54 -10.21
CA VAL A 57 -11.27 -4.32 -11.25
C VAL A 57 -11.05 -3.67 -12.61
N THR A 58 -10.43 -4.41 -13.52
CA THR A 58 -10.24 -4.02 -14.92
C THR A 58 -10.95 -4.99 -15.88
N PRO A 59 -11.32 -4.57 -17.11
CA PRO A 59 -11.97 -5.43 -18.11
C PRO A 59 -11.13 -6.63 -18.56
N GLY A 60 -9.80 -6.51 -18.49
CA GLY A 60 -8.88 -7.50 -19.01
C GLY A 60 -7.43 -7.25 -18.60
N ARG A 61 -6.55 -8.10 -19.15
CA ARG A 61 -5.11 -8.11 -18.84
C ARG A 61 -4.38 -6.87 -19.37
N ALA A 62 -4.76 -6.36 -20.53
CA ALA A 62 -4.11 -5.18 -21.11
C ALA A 62 -4.37 -3.95 -20.24
N GLU A 63 -5.62 -3.77 -19.83
CA GLU A 63 -6.08 -2.71 -18.94
C GLU A 63 -5.47 -2.80 -17.54
N ALA A 64 -5.24 -4.02 -17.05
CA ALA A 64 -4.50 -4.23 -15.81
C ALA A 64 -3.07 -3.68 -15.91
N TRP A 65 -2.40 -3.81 -17.05
CA TRP A 65 -1.08 -3.22 -17.26
C TRP A 65 -1.13 -1.69 -17.30
N GLU A 66 -2.15 -1.09 -17.91
CA GLU A 66 -2.34 0.36 -17.88
C GLU A 66 -2.48 0.90 -16.45
N ALA A 67 -3.27 0.21 -15.62
CA ALA A 67 -3.42 0.56 -14.21
C ALA A 67 -2.09 0.44 -13.43
N VAL A 68 -1.30 -0.61 -13.70
CA VAL A 68 0.03 -0.81 -13.09
C VAL A 68 1.01 0.29 -13.50
N GLU A 69 1.05 0.69 -14.77
CA GLU A 69 1.95 1.75 -15.24
C GLU A 69 1.58 3.13 -14.67
N LEU A 70 0.28 3.41 -14.55
CA LEU A 70 -0.19 4.61 -13.87
C LEU A 70 0.22 4.61 -12.40
N LEU A 71 0.02 3.48 -11.71
CA LEU A 71 0.42 3.33 -10.31
C LEU A 71 1.93 3.53 -10.13
N ARG A 72 2.77 2.93 -10.98
CA ARG A 72 4.23 3.11 -10.94
C ARG A 72 4.66 4.56 -11.15
N THR A 73 3.94 5.30 -11.99
CA THR A 73 4.21 6.71 -12.25
C THR A 73 3.82 7.59 -11.07
N ALA A 74 2.65 7.33 -10.46
CA ALA A 74 2.17 8.09 -9.30
C ALA A 74 2.93 7.76 -8.01
N MET A 75 3.30 6.48 -7.83
CA MET A 75 3.93 5.92 -6.65
C MET A 75 5.25 5.23 -7.06
N PRO A 76 6.28 5.99 -7.47
CA PRO A 76 7.53 5.41 -7.91
C PRO A 76 8.20 4.65 -6.77
N LEU A 77 8.73 3.46 -7.09
CA LEU A 77 9.46 2.62 -6.16
C LEU A 77 10.66 3.40 -5.62
N ARG A 78 10.57 3.83 -4.36
CA ARG A 78 11.65 4.58 -3.71
C ARG A 78 12.83 3.68 -3.35
N TRP A 79 12.55 2.42 -3.05
CA TRP A 79 13.55 1.45 -2.63
C TRP A 79 13.03 0.01 -2.84
N TYR A 80 13.95 -0.90 -3.16
CA TYR A 80 13.70 -2.33 -3.30
C TYR A 80 14.87 -3.11 -2.71
N GLY A 81 14.59 -3.91 -1.69
CA GLY A 81 15.57 -4.75 -1.02
C GLY A 81 15.04 -5.29 0.30
N PRO A 82 15.88 -6.00 1.06
CA PRO A 82 15.58 -6.34 2.46
C PRO A 82 16.03 -5.20 3.38
N PHE A 83 15.22 -4.86 4.40
CA PHE A 83 15.58 -3.82 5.39
C PHE A 83 16.71 -4.30 6.31
N SER A 84 16.96 -5.61 6.32
CA SER A 84 18.03 -6.27 7.06
C SER A 84 18.39 -7.60 6.40
N ASP A 85 19.62 -8.06 6.60
CA ASP A 85 20.08 -9.38 6.16
C ASP A 85 19.60 -10.52 7.09
N LEU A 86 18.70 -10.22 8.04
CA LEU A 86 18.13 -11.21 8.94
C LEU A 86 17.22 -12.18 8.16
N PRO A 87 17.20 -13.47 8.55
CA PRO A 87 16.27 -14.43 7.96
C PRO A 87 14.82 -13.96 8.17
N GLN A 88 13.97 -14.19 7.15
CA GLN A 88 12.54 -13.85 7.24
C GLN A 88 11.93 -14.52 8.49
N PRO A 89 11.16 -13.78 9.32
CA PRO A 89 10.50 -14.36 10.47
C PRO A 89 9.55 -15.47 10.01
N SER A 90 9.83 -16.72 10.41
CA SER A 90 9.05 -17.88 9.99
C SER A 90 7.59 -17.74 10.42
N GLY A 91 6.66 -17.81 9.45
CA GLY A 91 5.22 -17.81 9.71
C GLY A 91 4.49 -16.51 9.36
N ARG A 92 5.16 -15.56 8.71
CA ARG A 92 4.55 -14.53 7.86
C ARG A 92 5.19 -14.62 6.47
#